data_AF-W0DNX9-F1
#
_entry.id   AF-W0DNX9-F1
#
_cell.length_a   1.000
_cell.length_b   1.000
_cell.length_c   1.000
_cell.angle_alpha   90.00
_cell.angle_beta   90.00
_cell.angle_gamma   90.00
#
_symmetry.space_group_name_H-M   'P 1'
#
loop_
_entity.id
_entity.type
_entity.pdbx_description
1 polymer ?
#
loop_
_entity_poly.entity_id
_entity_poly.type
_entity_poly.pdbx_seq_one_letter_code
_entity_poly.pdbx_strand_id
1 'polypeptide(L)'
;MPEDRLERFLAAGEYRAALDLLDHLEPDRLEPLLDRKPEIAAAANRAGQNVLKQAERLAADGELARALVTLRQAQDRLPDDPRLDRQIELLTAARSARMDALGSDYLMLEATSLLERQRLIDSMNRLATGPAELPTRPEDLQREARELARALDARAATRKAPDERQPLLQLAQALDPSEQRAQTLAELGPSARPPRRDTPARSAPDRPTIADLQQTLASDDLEAAGRICADAARARIDPAFAALCQDFERRLAVQLDAWLEEGRRLYATGELDAAIDRWRRGHELAPEHAELQAALERAERVQERLESLRDRNAAANAQ
;
A
#
# COMPACT_ATOMS: atom_id res chain seq x y z
N MET A 1 30.95 41.00 -3.82
CA MET A 1 31.45 40.78 -2.45
C MET A 1 31.06 39.39 -1.96
N PRO A 2 31.71 38.80 -0.93
CA PRO A 2 31.31 37.52 -0.33
C PRO A 2 29.84 37.51 0.12
N GLU A 3 29.35 38.65 0.61
CA GLU A 3 27.95 38.89 0.98
C GLU A 3 26.98 38.74 -0.20
N ASP A 4 27.25 39.38 -1.35
CA ASP A 4 26.41 39.23 -2.56
C ASP A 4 26.33 37.77 -3.04
N ARG A 5 27.42 37.01 -2.86
CA ARG A 5 27.47 35.59 -3.23
C ARG A 5 26.66 34.74 -2.25
N LEU A 6 26.75 35.03 -0.95
CA LEU A 6 25.95 34.38 0.08
C LEU A 6 24.46 34.59 -0.16
N GLU A 7 24.03 35.83 -0.40
CA GLU A 7 22.62 36.15 -0.67
C GLU A 7 22.10 35.45 -1.93
N ARG A 8 22.93 35.33 -2.97
CA ARG A 8 22.58 34.55 -4.17
C ARG A 8 22.37 33.06 -3.86
N PHE A 9 23.22 32.45 -3.05
CA PHE A 9 23.05 31.04 -2.65
C PHE A 9 21.79 30.84 -1.81
N LEU A 10 21.52 31.74 -0.86
CA LEU A 10 20.30 31.68 -0.04
C LEU A 10 19.04 31.87 -0.90
N ALA A 11 19.05 32.80 -1.83
CA ALA A 11 17.93 33.02 -2.77
C ALA A 11 17.68 31.82 -3.70
N ALA A 12 18.73 31.09 -4.07
CA ALA A 12 18.62 29.85 -4.86
C ALA A 12 18.28 28.61 -4.02
N GLY A 13 18.27 28.72 -2.68
CA GLY A 13 18.10 27.59 -1.76
C GLY A 13 19.32 26.65 -1.70
N GLU A 14 20.49 27.12 -2.12
CA GLU A 14 21.77 26.38 -2.09
C GLU A 14 22.44 26.53 -0.72
N TYR A 15 21.78 26.03 0.32
CA TYR A 15 22.24 26.14 1.71
C TYR A 15 23.60 25.48 1.96
N ARG A 16 23.91 24.40 1.26
CA ARG A 16 25.23 23.75 1.29
C ARG A 16 26.32 24.71 0.83
N ALA A 17 26.17 25.28 -0.36
CA ALA A 17 27.13 26.24 -0.91
C ALA A 17 27.24 27.52 -0.04
N ALA A 18 26.13 27.96 0.57
CA ALA A 18 26.12 29.08 1.51
C ALA A 18 26.94 28.78 2.78
N LEU A 19 26.77 27.60 3.38
CA LEU A 19 27.49 27.18 4.58
C LEU A 19 28.97 26.89 4.26
N ASP A 20 29.25 26.20 3.15
CA ASP A 20 30.61 25.95 2.68
C ASP A 20 31.36 27.27 2.44
N LEU A 21 30.70 28.28 1.86
CA LEU A 21 31.29 29.61 1.68
C LEU A 21 31.69 30.22 3.03
N LEU A 22 30.81 30.16 4.04
CA LEU A 22 31.08 30.72 5.37
C LEU A 22 32.22 29.98 6.10
N ASP A 23 32.36 28.66 5.89
CA ASP A 23 33.41 27.84 6.50
C ASP A 23 34.82 28.18 6.02
N HIS A 24 34.94 28.84 4.86
CA HIS A 24 36.22 29.23 4.26
C HIS A 24 36.55 30.73 4.41
N LEU A 25 35.75 31.51 5.16
CA LEU A 25 36.02 32.93 5.41
C LEU A 25 36.97 33.11 6.60
N GLU A 26 37.92 34.05 6.49
CA GLU A 26 38.77 34.41 7.63
C GLU A 26 38.01 35.26 8.68
N PRO A 27 38.15 34.97 9.99
CA PRO A 27 37.34 35.59 11.05
C PRO A 27 37.52 37.11 11.16
N ASP A 28 38.74 37.61 10.96
CA ASP A 28 39.18 38.95 11.38
C ASP A 28 38.53 40.13 10.62
N ARG A 29 37.73 39.88 9.58
CA ARG A 29 37.06 40.94 8.79
C ARG A 29 35.58 40.72 8.51
N LEU A 30 35.00 39.58 8.88
CA LEU A 30 33.65 39.16 8.46
C LEU A 30 32.81 38.52 9.58
N GLU A 31 33.12 38.80 10.85
CA GLU A 31 32.32 38.42 12.03
C GLU A 31 30.79 38.54 11.84
N PRO A 32 30.23 39.64 11.32
CA PRO A 32 28.77 39.74 11.15
C PRO A 32 28.17 38.74 10.15
N LEU A 33 28.96 38.21 9.20
CA LEU A 33 28.50 37.15 8.30
C LEU A 33 28.59 35.77 8.94
N LEU A 34 29.62 35.54 9.78
CA LEU A 34 29.77 34.29 10.53
C LEU A 34 28.68 34.13 11.58
N ASP A 35 28.21 35.22 12.19
CA ASP A 35 27.09 35.23 13.14
C ASP A 35 25.76 34.76 12.53
N ARG A 36 25.61 34.81 11.19
CA ARG A 36 24.43 34.34 10.47
C ARG A 36 24.42 32.83 10.20
N LYS A 37 25.57 32.15 10.39
CA LYS A 37 25.70 30.70 10.17
C LYS A 37 24.64 29.84 10.91
N PRO A 38 24.35 30.04 12.20
CA PRO A 38 23.29 29.27 12.89
C PRO A 38 21.90 29.49 12.30
N GLU A 39 21.59 30.71 11.86
CA GLU A 39 20.29 31.01 11.23
C GLU A 39 20.14 30.30 9.88
N ILE A 40 21.21 30.31 9.07
CA ILE A 40 21.27 29.61 7.77
C ILE A 40 21.14 28.10 7.99
N ALA A 41 21.84 27.54 8.98
CA ALA A 41 21.71 26.12 9.33
C ALA A 41 20.29 25.77 9.80
N ALA A 42 19.63 26.62 10.59
CA ALA A 42 18.25 26.43 11.00
C ALA A 42 17.27 26.53 9.82
N ALA A 43 17.50 27.44 8.88
CA ALA A 43 16.74 27.53 7.63
C ALA A 43 16.91 26.29 6.76
N ALA A 44 18.14 25.79 6.60
CA ALA A 44 18.44 24.57 5.88
C ALA A 44 17.76 23.34 6.49
N ASN A 45 17.78 23.20 7.82
CA ASN A 45 17.07 22.13 8.53
C ASN A 45 15.55 22.19 8.31
N ARG A 46 14.94 23.39 8.35
CA ARG A 46 13.51 23.56 8.03
C ARG A 46 13.20 23.20 6.58
N ALA A 47 14.05 23.59 5.64
CA ALA A 47 13.92 23.21 4.23
C ALA A 47 13.98 21.68 4.07
N GLY A 48 14.94 21.01 4.71
CA GLY A 48 15.05 19.54 4.73
C GLY A 48 13.80 18.86 5.27
N GLN A 49 13.24 19.34 6.38
CA GLN A 49 11.98 18.81 6.93
C GLN A 49 10.80 18.96 5.98
N ASN A 50 10.71 20.07 5.25
CA ASN A 50 9.64 20.29 4.27
C ASN A 50 9.78 19.34 3.07
N VAL A 51 11.01 19.14 2.57
CA VAL A 51 11.29 18.17 1.50
C VAL A 51 10.91 16.75 1.94
N LEU A 52 11.28 16.35 3.16
CA LEU A 52 10.92 15.03 3.70
C LEU A 52 9.39 14.82 3.72
N LYS A 53 8.65 15.79 4.27
CA LYS A 53 7.17 15.74 4.28
C LYS A 53 6.57 15.69 2.87
N GLN A 54 7.14 16.44 1.94
CA GLN A 54 6.69 16.43 0.54
C GLN A 54 6.96 15.07 -0.11
N ALA A 55 8.14 14.50 0.10
CA ALA A 55 8.51 13.19 -0.43
C ALA A 55 7.65 12.07 0.17
N GLU A 56 7.31 12.13 1.45
CA GLU A 56 6.37 11.21 2.10
C GLU A 56 4.98 11.26 1.47
N ARG A 57 4.45 12.47 1.20
CA ARG A 57 3.17 12.63 0.50
C ARG A 57 3.21 12.04 -0.92
N LEU A 58 4.24 12.39 -1.70
CA LEU A 58 4.42 11.83 -3.04
C LEU A 58 4.53 10.29 -3.01
N ALA A 59 5.23 9.73 -2.01
CA ALA A 59 5.32 8.28 -1.85
C ALA A 59 3.97 7.65 -1.48
N ALA A 60 3.18 8.30 -0.62
CA ALA A 60 1.83 7.86 -0.27
C ALA A 60 0.88 7.89 -1.47
N ASP A 61 1.06 8.85 -2.38
CA ASP A 61 0.30 8.95 -3.64
C ASP A 61 0.78 7.94 -4.72
N GLY A 62 1.74 7.06 -4.38
CA GLY A 62 2.33 6.09 -5.31
C GLY A 62 3.37 6.67 -6.26
N GLU A 63 3.69 7.97 -6.14
CA GLU A 63 4.66 8.68 -6.98
C GLU A 63 6.11 8.51 -6.49
N LEU A 64 6.52 7.28 -6.17
CA LEU A 64 7.85 6.95 -5.61
C LEU A 64 9.02 7.53 -6.43
N ALA A 65 8.90 7.56 -7.76
CA ALA A 65 9.92 8.12 -8.63
C ALA A 65 10.10 9.63 -8.43
N ARG A 66 8.99 10.37 -8.31
CA ARG A 66 9.01 11.82 -8.06
C ARG A 66 9.50 12.12 -6.65
N ALA A 67 9.08 11.35 -5.65
CA ALA A 67 9.57 11.46 -4.27
C ALA A 67 11.11 11.35 -4.21
N LEU A 68 11.69 10.36 -4.90
CA LEU A 68 13.14 10.17 -4.98
C LEU A 68 13.87 11.32 -5.69
N VAL A 69 13.30 11.85 -6.78
CA VAL A 69 13.86 13.02 -7.47
C VAL A 69 13.89 14.23 -6.54
N THR A 70 12.79 14.50 -5.84
CA THR A 70 12.68 15.60 -4.86
C THR A 70 13.73 15.49 -3.75
N LEU A 71 13.93 14.29 -3.19
CA LEU A 71 14.92 14.08 -2.13
C LEU A 71 16.37 14.26 -2.62
N ARG A 72 16.71 13.73 -3.80
CA ARG A 72 18.06 13.86 -4.37
C ARG A 72 18.40 15.31 -4.72
N GLN A 73 17.45 16.04 -5.31
CA GLN A 73 17.62 17.48 -5.56
C GLN A 73 17.85 18.27 -4.27
N ALA A 74 17.22 17.85 -3.16
CA ALA A 74 17.45 18.46 -1.87
C ALA A 74 18.82 18.08 -1.28
N GLN A 75 19.26 16.82 -1.43
CA GLN A 75 20.58 16.35 -1.01
C GLN A 75 21.73 17.14 -1.70
N ASP A 76 21.53 17.54 -2.96
CA ASP A 76 22.50 18.37 -3.70
C ASP A 76 22.62 19.80 -3.15
N ARG A 77 21.54 20.33 -2.53
CA ARG A 77 21.42 21.74 -2.15
C ARG A 77 21.51 21.98 -0.64
N LEU A 78 21.19 20.98 0.15
CA LEU A 78 21.17 21.04 1.61
C LEU A 78 22.50 20.51 2.18
N PRO A 79 22.90 20.98 3.37
CA PRO A 79 23.98 20.34 4.11
C PRO A 79 23.62 18.89 4.41
N ASP A 80 24.65 18.06 4.62
CA ASP A 80 24.48 16.62 4.84
C ASP A 80 23.49 16.36 5.99
N ASP A 81 22.40 15.65 5.69
CA ASP A 81 21.34 15.30 6.62
C ASP A 81 21.07 13.79 6.55
N PRO A 82 21.42 13.00 7.58
CA PRO A 82 21.28 11.55 7.56
C PRO A 82 19.82 11.09 7.42
N ARG A 83 18.84 11.97 7.69
CA ARG A 83 17.42 11.66 7.47
C ARG A 83 17.07 11.60 5.99
N LEU A 84 17.66 12.47 5.16
CA LEU A 84 17.48 12.45 3.71
C LEU A 84 18.06 11.17 3.12
N ASP A 85 19.28 10.81 3.51
CA ASP A 85 19.97 9.60 3.03
C ASP A 85 19.14 8.35 3.34
N ARG A 86 18.71 8.21 4.60
CA ARG A 86 17.87 7.09 5.03
C ARG A 86 16.56 7.02 4.24
N GLN A 87 15.92 8.16 3.99
CA GLN A 87 14.66 8.19 3.23
C GLN A 87 14.87 7.82 1.75
N ILE A 88 15.98 8.27 1.15
CA ILE A 88 16.35 7.90 -0.22
C ILE A 88 16.59 6.39 -0.33
N GLU A 89 17.31 5.80 0.62
CA GLU A 89 17.55 4.36 0.67
C GLU A 89 16.23 3.58 0.79
N LEU A 90 15.37 3.96 1.73
CA LEU A 90 14.07 3.32 1.95
C LEU A 90 13.18 3.38 0.69
N LEU A 91 13.03 4.56 0.09
CA LEU A 91 12.20 4.71 -1.11
C LEU A 91 12.81 4.03 -2.34
N THR A 92 14.15 3.96 -2.43
CA THR A 92 14.83 3.22 -3.51
C THR A 92 14.57 1.72 -3.39
N ALA A 93 14.68 1.17 -2.18
CA ALA A 93 14.35 -0.23 -1.91
C ALA A 93 12.87 -0.53 -2.20
N ALA A 94 11.96 0.32 -1.72
CA ALA A 94 10.53 0.19 -1.97
C ALA A 94 10.18 0.23 -3.47
N ARG A 95 10.76 1.18 -4.21
CA ARG A 95 10.59 1.26 -5.67
C ARG A 95 11.10 0.01 -6.38
N SER A 96 12.28 -0.48 -6.00
CA SER A 96 12.86 -1.70 -6.60
C SER A 96 11.96 -2.90 -6.34
N ALA A 97 11.53 -3.10 -5.09
CA ALA A 97 10.64 -4.19 -4.71
C ALA A 97 9.30 -4.12 -5.46
N ARG A 98 8.72 -2.93 -5.62
CA ARG A 98 7.46 -2.75 -6.36
C ARG A 98 7.62 -3.04 -7.85
N MET A 99 8.70 -2.56 -8.48
CA MET A 99 9.01 -2.88 -9.87
C MET A 99 9.25 -4.38 -10.05
N ASP A 100 9.87 -5.02 -9.06
CA ASP A 100 10.06 -6.46 -9.06
C ASP A 100 8.76 -7.25 -8.89
N ALA A 101 7.81 -6.78 -8.08
CA ALA A 101 6.50 -7.40 -8.00
C ALA A 101 5.75 -7.28 -9.35
N LEU A 102 5.66 -6.06 -9.87
CA LEU A 102 4.96 -5.78 -11.13
C LEU A 102 5.56 -6.54 -12.33
N GLY A 103 6.88 -6.66 -12.40
CA GLY A 103 7.52 -7.44 -13.45
C GLY A 103 7.23 -8.93 -13.33
N SER A 104 7.08 -9.47 -12.11
CA SER A 104 6.62 -10.84 -11.92
C SER A 104 5.17 -11.02 -12.37
N ASP A 105 4.27 -10.12 -11.97
CA ASP A 105 2.85 -10.17 -12.34
C ASP A 105 2.66 -10.09 -13.86
N TYR A 106 3.40 -9.19 -14.51
CA TYR A 106 3.42 -9.05 -15.97
C TYR A 106 3.82 -10.36 -16.67
N LEU A 107 4.91 -11.00 -16.24
CA LEU A 107 5.36 -12.27 -16.83
C LEU A 107 4.33 -13.39 -16.65
N MET A 108 3.67 -13.46 -15.48
CA MET A 108 2.62 -14.46 -15.26
C MET A 108 1.39 -14.23 -16.13
N LEU A 109 0.98 -12.96 -16.30
CA LEU A 109 -0.13 -12.59 -17.18
C LEU A 109 0.19 -12.94 -18.64
N GLU A 110 1.39 -12.62 -19.10
CA GLU A 110 1.85 -12.94 -20.46
C GLU A 110 1.87 -14.46 -20.67
N ALA A 111 2.34 -15.23 -19.68
CA ALA A 111 2.41 -16.68 -19.75
C ALA A 111 1.03 -17.34 -19.83
N THR A 112 0.09 -16.88 -18.99
CA THR A 112 -1.28 -17.39 -19.01
C THR A 112 -1.99 -17.05 -20.33
N SER A 113 -1.81 -15.83 -20.84
CA SER A 113 -2.34 -15.43 -22.15
C SER A 113 -1.76 -16.28 -23.29
N LEU A 114 -0.46 -16.57 -23.24
CA LEU A 114 0.21 -17.37 -24.28
C LEU A 114 -0.27 -18.82 -24.28
N LEU A 115 -0.49 -19.42 -23.10
CA LEU A 115 -1.05 -20.78 -22.97
C LEU A 115 -2.45 -20.89 -23.60
N GLU A 116 -3.33 -19.90 -23.35
CA GLU A 116 -4.65 -19.89 -23.97
C GLU A 116 -4.57 -19.69 -25.49
N ARG A 117 -3.67 -18.82 -25.97
CA ARG A 117 -3.42 -18.65 -27.41
C ARG A 117 -2.91 -19.95 -28.04
N GLN A 118 -1.98 -20.66 -27.42
CA GLN A 118 -1.51 -21.96 -27.89
C GLN A 118 -2.66 -22.97 -27.99
N ARG A 119 -3.49 -23.08 -26.94
CA ARG A 119 -4.65 -23.97 -26.93
C ARG A 119 -5.63 -23.68 -28.09
N LEU A 120 -5.90 -22.41 -28.36
CA LEU A 120 -6.78 -22.00 -29.45
C LEU A 120 -6.17 -22.34 -30.81
N ILE A 121 -4.88 -22.06 -31.00
CA ILE A 121 -4.17 -22.34 -32.24
C ILE A 121 -4.04 -23.85 -32.48
N ASP A 122 -3.81 -24.65 -31.44
CA ASP A 122 -3.83 -26.11 -31.53
C ASP A 122 -5.19 -26.64 -31.96
N SER A 123 -6.28 -26.02 -31.47
CA SER A 123 -7.64 -26.37 -31.86
C SER A 123 -7.90 -26.01 -33.33
N MET A 124 -7.46 -24.82 -33.77
CA MET A 124 -7.55 -24.40 -35.17
C MET A 124 -6.70 -25.27 -36.09
N ASN A 125 -5.48 -25.63 -35.69
CA ASN A 125 -4.55 -26.44 -36.49
C ASN A 125 -5.09 -27.84 -36.77
N ARG A 126 -5.92 -28.40 -35.87
CA ARG A 126 -6.62 -29.68 -36.11
C ARG A 126 -7.73 -29.58 -37.17
N LEU A 127 -8.24 -28.37 -37.42
CA LEU A 127 -9.31 -28.11 -38.40
C LEU A 127 -8.79 -27.54 -39.71
N ALA A 128 -7.64 -26.87 -39.66
CA ALA A 128 -7.03 -26.21 -40.80
C ALA A 128 -6.58 -27.22 -41.86
N THR A 129 -6.87 -26.91 -43.13
CA THR A 129 -6.39 -27.69 -44.28
C THR A 129 -4.98 -27.32 -44.71
N GLY A 130 -4.45 -26.21 -44.20
CA GLY A 130 -3.08 -25.78 -44.43
C GLY A 130 -2.64 -24.63 -43.50
N PRO A 131 -1.32 -24.36 -43.42
CA PRO A 131 -0.74 -23.42 -42.47
C PRO A 131 -1.10 -21.95 -42.72
N ALA A 132 -1.61 -21.60 -43.91
CA ALA A 132 -2.03 -20.24 -44.25
C ALA A 132 -3.36 -19.83 -43.60
N GLU A 133 -4.14 -20.79 -43.09
CA GLU A 133 -5.43 -20.54 -42.42
C GLU A 133 -5.24 -20.16 -40.94
N LEU A 134 -4.03 -20.32 -40.39
CA LEU A 134 -3.72 -19.99 -39.01
C LEU A 134 -3.25 -18.54 -38.87
N PRO A 135 -3.74 -17.79 -37.86
CA PRO A 135 -3.33 -16.40 -37.64
C PRO A 135 -1.89 -16.30 -37.10
N THR A 136 -1.32 -17.39 -36.60
CA THR A 136 0.08 -17.49 -36.19
C THR A 136 0.56 -18.90 -36.42
N ARG A 137 1.81 -19.06 -36.85
CA ARG A 137 2.42 -20.39 -37.00
C ARG A 137 2.71 -21.00 -35.62
N PRO A 138 2.46 -22.30 -35.41
CA PRO A 138 2.77 -22.98 -34.15
C PRO A 138 4.24 -22.84 -33.72
N GLU A 139 5.17 -22.81 -34.68
CA GLU A 139 6.60 -22.66 -34.43
C GLU A 139 6.97 -21.31 -33.80
N ASP A 140 6.30 -20.23 -34.23
CA ASP A 140 6.52 -18.89 -33.69
C ASP A 140 6.02 -18.80 -32.24
N LEU A 141 4.86 -19.42 -31.96
CA LEU A 141 4.31 -19.54 -30.61
C LEU A 141 5.20 -20.38 -29.69
N GLN A 142 5.78 -21.45 -30.20
CA GLN A 142 6.69 -22.28 -29.42
C GLN A 142 7.98 -21.53 -29.07
N ARG A 143 8.49 -20.70 -29.99
CA ARG A 143 9.65 -19.84 -29.73
C ARG A 143 9.34 -18.81 -28.64
N GLU A 144 8.20 -18.13 -28.75
CA GLU A 144 7.69 -17.19 -27.75
C GLU A 144 7.57 -17.86 -26.36
N ALA A 145 7.01 -19.07 -26.32
CA ALA A 145 6.85 -19.82 -25.07
C ALA A 145 8.17 -20.23 -24.42
N ARG A 146 9.19 -20.60 -25.22
CA ARG A 146 10.53 -20.90 -24.72
C ARG A 146 11.22 -19.68 -24.14
N GLU A 147 11.11 -18.53 -24.80
CA GLU A 147 11.67 -17.27 -24.32
C GLU A 147 11.03 -16.86 -23.00
N LEU A 148 9.70 -16.92 -22.94
CA LEU A 148 8.95 -16.60 -21.73
C LEU A 148 9.20 -17.58 -20.59
N ALA A 149 9.31 -18.88 -20.87
CA ALA A 149 9.69 -19.88 -19.88
C ALA A 149 11.08 -19.58 -19.28
N ARG A 150 12.06 -19.18 -20.10
CA ARG A 150 13.39 -18.76 -19.60
C ARG A 150 13.33 -17.50 -18.74
N ALA A 151 12.48 -16.54 -19.09
CA ALA A 151 12.28 -15.33 -18.28
C ALA A 151 11.67 -15.67 -16.91
N LEU A 152 10.68 -16.57 -16.89
CA LEU A 152 10.09 -17.09 -15.65
C LEU A 152 11.11 -17.87 -14.81
N ASP A 153 11.97 -18.69 -15.44
CA ASP A 153 13.04 -19.43 -14.76
C ASP A 153 14.06 -18.47 -14.12
N ALA A 154 14.51 -17.45 -14.86
CA ALA A 154 15.41 -16.43 -14.34
C ALA A 154 14.78 -15.68 -13.16
N ARG A 155 13.49 -15.35 -13.24
CA ARG A 155 12.75 -14.70 -12.17
C ARG A 155 12.58 -15.60 -10.95
N ALA A 156 12.28 -16.88 -11.16
CA ALA A 156 12.15 -17.86 -10.09
C ALA A 156 13.47 -18.04 -9.32
N ALA A 157 14.62 -17.95 -10.02
CA ALA A 157 15.93 -18.06 -9.40
C ALA A 157 16.25 -16.92 -8.40
N THR A 158 15.63 -15.74 -8.56
CA THR A 158 15.81 -14.62 -7.61
C THR A 158 14.88 -14.71 -6.40
N ARG A 159 13.90 -15.63 -6.39
CA ARG A 159 12.92 -15.77 -5.31
C ARG A 159 13.41 -16.77 -4.26
N LYS A 160 13.38 -16.35 -2.99
CA LYS A 160 13.75 -17.21 -1.85
C LYS A 160 12.56 -18.00 -1.31
N ALA A 161 11.38 -17.38 -1.27
CA ALA A 161 10.18 -18.01 -0.74
C ALA A 161 9.62 -19.04 -1.73
N PRO A 162 9.34 -20.29 -1.30
CA PRO A 162 8.73 -21.31 -2.15
C PRO A 162 7.41 -20.84 -2.80
N ASP A 163 6.58 -20.10 -2.04
CA ASP A 163 5.27 -19.62 -2.50
C ASP A 163 5.36 -18.61 -3.65
N GLU A 164 6.45 -17.85 -3.75
CA GLU A 164 6.71 -16.94 -4.88
C GLU A 164 7.37 -17.65 -6.06
N ARG A 165 8.23 -18.64 -5.77
CA ARG A 165 9.02 -19.35 -6.77
C ARG A 165 8.18 -20.38 -7.53
N GLN A 166 7.35 -21.13 -6.82
CA GLN A 166 6.55 -22.22 -7.38
C GLN A 166 5.61 -21.79 -8.52
N PRO A 167 4.77 -20.73 -8.41
CA PRO A 167 3.85 -20.36 -9.49
C PRO A 167 4.59 -20.00 -10.79
N LEU A 168 5.75 -19.35 -10.69
CA LEU A 168 6.59 -19.03 -11.85
C LEU A 168 7.11 -20.29 -12.54
N LEU A 169 7.62 -21.25 -11.76
CA LEU A 169 8.12 -22.53 -12.30
C LEU A 169 7.00 -23.39 -12.87
N GLN A 170 5.80 -23.35 -12.29
CA GLN A 170 4.63 -24.06 -12.83
C GLN A 170 4.22 -23.51 -14.19
N LEU A 171 4.18 -22.19 -14.35
CA LEU A 171 3.90 -21.56 -15.65
C LEU A 171 4.99 -21.84 -16.68
N ALA A 172 6.27 -21.78 -16.28
CA ALA A 172 7.39 -22.15 -17.15
C ALA A 172 7.29 -23.63 -17.60
N GLN A 173 6.89 -24.52 -16.69
CA GLN A 173 6.65 -25.94 -16.97
C GLN A 173 5.49 -26.17 -17.94
N ALA A 174 4.43 -25.37 -17.84
CA ALA A 174 3.30 -25.45 -18.77
C ALA A 174 3.67 -24.95 -20.17
N LEU A 175 4.49 -23.90 -20.27
CA LEU A 175 4.90 -23.30 -21.54
C LEU A 175 5.92 -24.14 -22.32
N ASP A 176 6.94 -24.67 -21.63
CA ASP A 176 8.03 -25.42 -22.26
C ASP A 176 8.52 -26.51 -21.31
N PRO A 177 7.96 -27.72 -21.31
CA PRO A 177 8.27 -28.75 -20.30
C PRO A 177 9.76 -29.08 -20.19
N SER A 178 10.30 -29.11 -18.96
CA SER A 178 11.68 -29.50 -18.66
C SER A 178 11.74 -30.47 -17.50
N GLU A 179 12.64 -31.45 -17.57
CA GLU A 179 12.86 -32.43 -16.51
C GLU A 179 13.43 -31.78 -15.24
N GLN A 180 14.38 -30.86 -15.40
CA GLN A 180 14.98 -30.12 -14.27
C GLN A 180 13.93 -29.29 -13.51
N ARG A 181 12.99 -28.67 -14.23
CA ARG A 181 11.89 -27.93 -13.60
C ARG A 181 10.91 -28.86 -12.90
N ALA A 182 10.57 -30.00 -13.50
CA ALA A 182 9.72 -31.00 -12.87
C ALA A 182 10.32 -31.52 -11.56
N GLN A 183 11.63 -31.79 -11.52
CA GLN A 183 12.36 -32.18 -10.31
C GLN A 183 12.33 -31.07 -9.26
N THR A 184 12.64 -29.83 -9.65
CA THR A 184 12.60 -28.67 -8.74
C THR A 184 11.21 -28.45 -8.13
N LEU A 185 10.15 -28.58 -8.93
CA LEU A 185 8.77 -28.48 -8.45
C LEU A 185 8.40 -29.62 -7.50
N ALA A 186 8.92 -30.82 -7.72
CA ALA A 186 8.74 -31.95 -6.81
C ALA A 186 9.45 -31.73 -5.46
N GLU A 187 10.66 -31.15 -5.48
CA GLU A 187 11.44 -30.81 -4.28
C GLU A 187 10.80 -29.70 -3.44
N LEU A 188 10.20 -28.70 -4.09
CA LEU A 188 9.46 -27.63 -3.40
C LEU A 188 8.20 -28.17 -2.67
N GLY A 189 7.78 -29.40 -2.99
CA GLY A 189 6.62 -30.05 -2.43
C GLY A 189 5.29 -29.48 -2.96
N PRO A 190 4.18 -30.18 -2.76
CA PRO A 190 2.87 -29.63 -3.07
C PRO A 190 2.57 -28.49 -2.09
N SER A 191 2.76 -27.23 -2.51
CA SER A 191 2.03 -26.13 -1.87
C SER A 191 0.55 -26.51 -1.88
N ALA A 192 -0.06 -26.55 -0.70
CA ALA A 192 -1.45 -26.95 -0.50
C ALA A 192 -2.41 -25.89 -1.07
N ARG A 193 -2.44 -25.74 -2.39
CA ARG A 193 -3.60 -25.31 -3.14
C ARG A 193 -3.45 -25.70 -4.61
N PRO A 194 -4.22 -26.69 -5.11
CA PRO A 194 -4.27 -26.94 -6.55
C PRO A 194 -4.86 -25.72 -7.28
N PRO A 195 -4.42 -25.43 -8.51
CA PRO A 195 -5.14 -24.50 -9.38
C PRO A 195 -6.51 -25.12 -9.69
N ARG A 196 -7.58 -24.48 -9.23
CA ARG A 196 -8.94 -24.89 -9.58
C ARG A 196 -9.12 -24.70 -11.08
N ARG A 197 -9.12 -25.80 -11.82
CA ARG A 197 -9.84 -25.93 -13.09
C ARG A 197 -11.32 -26.04 -12.75
N ASP A 198 -12.06 -24.97 -12.99
CA ASP A 198 -13.35 -24.96 -13.70
C ASP A 198 -14.02 -23.59 -13.58
N THR A 199 -14.67 -23.22 -14.69
CA THR A 199 -15.53 -22.05 -14.99
C THR A 199 -14.93 -20.66 -15.27
N PRO A 200 -15.49 -19.95 -16.26
CA PRO A 200 -14.88 -18.80 -16.93
C PRO A 200 -15.02 -17.50 -16.12
N ALA A 201 -14.00 -16.64 -16.25
CA ALA A 201 -14.06 -15.19 -16.07
C ALA A 201 -15.05 -14.69 -15.00
N ARG A 202 -14.71 -14.90 -13.73
CA ARG A 202 -15.08 -13.98 -12.66
C ARG A 202 -13.80 -13.60 -11.95
N SER A 203 -13.51 -12.30 -11.99
CA SER A 203 -12.42 -11.63 -11.29
C SER A 203 -12.19 -12.28 -9.92
N ALA A 204 -10.95 -12.67 -9.64
CA ALA A 204 -10.57 -13.00 -8.28
C ALA A 204 -10.98 -11.83 -7.37
N PRO A 205 -11.49 -12.06 -6.15
CA PRO A 205 -11.61 -10.97 -5.20
C PRO A 205 -10.19 -10.45 -4.99
N ASP A 206 -9.94 -9.21 -5.40
CA ASP A 206 -8.67 -8.53 -5.24
C ASP A 206 -8.19 -8.75 -3.81
N ARG A 207 -7.03 -9.39 -3.64
CA ARG A 207 -6.38 -9.36 -2.33
C ARG A 207 -6.09 -7.90 -2.07
N PRO A 208 -6.62 -7.32 -0.98
CA PRO A 208 -6.51 -5.89 -0.78
C PRO A 208 -5.03 -5.53 -0.66
N THR A 209 -4.60 -4.66 -1.55
CA THR A 209 -3.24 -4.18 -1.66
C THR A 209 -3.00 -3.03 -0.68
N ILE A 210 -1.73 -2.69 -0.49
CA ILE A 210 -1.34 -1.47 0.24
C ILE A 210 -2.03 -0.24 -0.38
N ALA A 211 -2.18 -0.19 -1.70
CA ALA A 211 -2.85 0.91 -2.39
C ALA A 211 -4.35 0.95 -2.06
N ASP A 212 -5.01 -0.21 -1.96
CA ASP A 212 -6.43 -0.28 -1.58
C ASP A 212 -6.64 0.22 -0.14
N LEU A 213 -5.73 -0.12 0.77
CA LEU A 213 -5.76 0.37 2.16
C LEU A 213 -5.48 1.88 2.22
N GLN A 214 -4.50 2.38 1.46
CA GLN A 214 -4.20 3.81 1.38
C GLN A 214 -5.38 4.60 0.83
N GLN A 215 -6.04 4.09 -0.21
CA GLN A 215 -7.21 4.72 -0.82
C GLN A 215 -8.40 4.74 0.13
N THR A 216 -8.67 3.64 0.85
CA THR A 216 -9.75 3.60 1.86
C THR A 216 -9.49 4.50 3.05
N LEU A 217 -8.23 4.62 3.49
CA LEU A 217 -7.83 5.58 4.51
C LEU A 217 -7.87 7.04 4.01
N ALA A 218 -7.64 7.28 2.72
CA ALA A 218 -7.79 8.61 2.13
C ALA A 218 -9.26 9.01 1.99
N SER A 219 -10.16 8.06 1.76
CA SER A 219 -11.61 8.28 1.70
C SER A 219 -12.31 8.25 3.07
N ASP A 220 -11.56 8.08 4.16
CA ASP A 220 -12.06 7.93 5.53
C ASP A 220 -13.09 6.79 5.71
N ASP A 221 -13.00 5.76 4.86
CA ASP A 221 -13.84 4.57 4.93
C ASP A 221 -13.22 3.58 5.92
N LEU A 222 -13.45 3.84 7.20
CA LEU A 222 -12.89 3.06 8.31
C LEU A 222 -13.46 1.62 8.35
N GLU A 223 -14.68 1.40 7.84
CA GLU A 223 -15.28 0.05 7.72
C GLU A 223 -14.54 -0.80 6.68
N ALA A 224 -14.26 -0.23 5.50
CA ALA A 224 -13.48 -0.91 4.48
C ALA A 224 -12.01 -1.09 4.92
N ALA A 225 -11.38 -0.08 5.50
CA ALA A 225 -10.01 -0.16 6.01
C ALA A 225 -9.84 -1.25 7.09
N GLY A 226 -10.80 -1.38 8.00
CA GLY A 226 -10.79 -2.40 9.05
C GLY A 226 -10.84 -3.83 8.50
N ARG A 227 -11.68 -4.08 7.48
CA ARG A 227 -11.72 -5.38 6.78
C ARG A 227 -10.38 -5.72 6.13
N ILE A 228 -9.78 -4.74 5.46
CA ILE A 228 -8.48 -4.89 4.79
C ILE A 228 -7.37 -5.24 5.80
N CYS A 229 -7.32 -4.54 6.94
CA CYS A 229 -6.34 -4.83 8.00
C CYS A 229 -6.55 -6.21 8.66
N ALA A 230 -7.81 -6.61 8.91
CA ALA A 230 -8.12 -7.93 9.47
C ALA A 230 -7.70 -9.07 8.54
N ASP A 231 -7.91 -8.91 7.23
CA ASP A 231 -7.51 -9.90 6.23
C ASP A 231 -5.98 -9.96 6.06
N ALA A 232 -5.29 -8.81 6.13
CA ALA A 232 -3.84 -8.75 6.06
C ALA A 232 -3.13 -9.34 7.30
N ALA A 233 -3.69 -9.13 8.49
CA ALA A 233 -3.16 -9.70 9.73
C ALA A 233 -3.12 -11.24 9.70
N ARG A 234 -4.13 -11.87 9.08
CA ARG A 234 -4.20 -13.33 8.89
C ARG A 234 -3.17 -13.85 7.88
N ALA A 235 -2.70 -12.99 6.98
CA ALA A 235 -1.76 -13.34 5.91
C ALA A 235 -0.28 -13.07 6.25
N ARG A 236 0.05 -12.59 7.47
CA ARG A 236 1.43 -12.25 7.92
C ARG A 236 2.18 -11.33 6.94
N ILE A 237 1.55 -10.20 6.58
CA ILE A 237 2.04 -9.28 5.56
C ILE A 237 3.03 -8.23 6.10
N ASP A 238 4.00 -7.86 5.24
CA ASP A 238 4.91 -6.71 5.17
C ASP A 238 4.83 -5.62 6.28
N PRO A 239 5.98 -5.19 6.87
CA PRO A 239 6.07 -4.06 7.79
C PRO A 239 5.39 -2.76 7.33
N ALA A 240 5.35 -2.48 6.02
CA ALA A 240 4.68 -1.30 5.48
C ALA A 240 3.14 -1.39 5.64
N PHE A 241 2.58 -2.59 5.54
CA PHE A 241 1.16 -2.84 5.76
C PHE A 241 0.81 -2.67 7.25
N ALA A 242 1.68 -3.16 8.14
CA ALA A 242 1.53 -2.98 9.58
C ALA A 242 1.51 -1.50 9.99
N ALA A 243 2.36 -0.67 9.39
CA ALA A 243 2.39 0.77 9.66
C ALA A 243 1.09 1.48 9.22
N LEU A 244 0.48 1.06 8.10
CA LEU A 244 -0.81 1.59 7.65
C LEU A 244 -1.96 1.13 8.54
N CYS A 245 -1.93 -0.11 9.00
CA CYS A 245 -2.91 -0.58 9.98
C CYS A 245 -2.78 0.15 11.33
N GLN A 246 -1.57 0.56 11.74
CA GLN A 246 -1.40 1.45 12.89
C GLN A 246 -1.92 2.88 12.66
N ASP A 247 -1.88 3.39 11.42
CA ASP A 247 -2.53 4.68 11.10
C ASP A 247 -4.06 4.56 11.15
N PHE A 248 -4.60 3.48 10.58
CA PHE A 248 -6.01 3.10 10.70
C PHE A 248 -6.43 3.03 12.17
N GLU A 249 -5.73 2.27 13.01
CA GLU A 249 -6.06 2.10 14.43
C GLU A 249 -6.10 3.43 15.18
N ARG A 250 -5.16 4.34 14.90
CA ARG A 250 -5.16 5.68 15.50
C ARG A 250 -6.37 6.52 15.05
N ARG A 251 -6.74 6.47 13.77
CA ARG A 251 -7.92 7.19 13.25
C ARG A 251 -9.21 6.62 13.80
N LEU A 252 -9.31 5.28 13.84
CA LEU A 252 -10.43 4.58 14.43
C LEU A 252 -10.60 4.98 15.90
N ALA A 253 -9.52 5.00 16.70
CA ALA A 253 -9.59 5.42 18.09
C ALA A 253 -10.18 6.83 18.26
N VAL A 254 -9.69 7.81 17.49
CA VAL A 254 -10.24 9.18 17.51
C VAL A 254 -11.71 9.21 17.10
N GLN A 255 -12.10 8.40 16.11
CA GLN A 255 -13.47 8.35 15.62
C GLN A 255 -14.42 7.68 16.62
N LEU A 256 -13.97 6.62 17.31
CA LEU A 256 -14.73 5.95 18.36
C LEU A 256 -14.97 6.89 19.55
N ASP A 257 -13.98 7.67 19.96
CA ASP A 257 -14.14 8.69 21.00
C ASP A 257 -15.20 9.73 20.60
N ALA A 258 -15.13 10.20 19.35
CA ALA A 258 -16.12 11.15 18.82
C ALA A 258 -17.54 10.56 18.80
N TRP A 259 -17.70 9.29 18.38
CA TRP A 259 -19.00 8.60 18.36
C TRP A 259 -19.54 8.34 19.77
N LEU A 260 -18.65 8.04 20.71
CA LEU A 260 -18.99 7.82 22.10
C LEU A 260 -19.54 9.11 22.73
N GLU A 261 -18.86 10.24 22.55
CA GLU A 261 -19.29 11.55 23.04
C GLU A 261 -20.57 12.04 22.32
N GLU A 262 -20.68 11.83 21.02
CA GLU A 262 -21.90 12.18 20.28
C GLU A 262 -23.10 11.36 20.76
N GLY A 263 -22.93 10.04 20.92
CA GLY A 263 -23.98 9.19 21.47
C GLY A 263 -24.37 9.58 22.91
N ARG A 264 -23.41 10.00 23.75
CA ARG A 264 -23.70 10.54 25.10
C ARG A 264 -24.57 11.79 25.02
N ARG A 265 -24.27 12.69 24.08
CA ARG A 265 -25.06 13.91 23.85
C ARG A 265 -26.48 13.59 23.37
N LEU A 266 -26.63 12.68 22.40
CA LEU A 266 -27.93 12.24 21.88
C LEU A 266 -28.77 11.56 22.98
N TYR A 267 -28.13 10.70 23.78
CA TYR A 267 -28.75 10.05 24.91
C TYR A 267 -29.23 11.06 25.97
N ALA A 268 -28.42 12.07 26.29
CA ALA A 268 -28.77 13.11 27.26
C ALA A 268 -29.92 14.02 26.79
N THR A 269 -30.09 14.16 25.47
CA THR A 269 -31.16 14.96 24.85
C THR A 269 -32.44 14.15 24.60
N GLY A 270 -32.45 12.86 24.95
CA GLY A 270 -33.62 11.98 24.80
C GLY A 270 -33.75 11.36 23.40
N GLU A 271 -32.80 11.61 22.50
CA GLU A 271 -32.71 11.01 21.17
C GLU A 271 -32.12 9.59 21.26
N LEU A 272 -32.84 8.69 21.93
CA LEU A 272 -32.33 7.38 22.32
C LEU A 272 -32.00 6.47 21.12
N ASP A 273 -32.86 6.46 20.10
CA ASP A 273 -32.66 5.62 18.89
C ASP A 273 -31.39 6.06 18.13
N ALA A 274 -31.20 7.38 17.98
CA ALA A 274 -30.00 7.94 17.33
C ALA A 274 -28.72 7.66 18.14
N ALA A 275 -28.80 7.69 19.47
CA ALA A 275 -27.68 7.33 20.34
C ALA A 275 -27.30 5.84 20.18
N ILE A 276 -28.30 4.95 20.13
CA ILE A 276 -28.11 3.50 19.93
C ILE A 276 -27.47 3.22 18.58
N ASP A 277 -27.99 3.81 17.49
CA ASP A 277 -27.42 3.65 16.15
C ASP A 277 -25.96 4.11 16.10
N ARG A 278 -25.64 5.22 16.78
CA ARG A 278 -24.27 5.75 16.84
C ARG A 278 -23.31 4.81 17.54
N TRP A 279 -23.70 4.26 18.69
CA TRP A 279 -22.88 3.32 19.45
C TRP A 279 -22.78 1.94 18.80
N ARG A 280 -23.85 1.47 18.15
CA ARG A 280 -23.86 0.20 17.40
C ARG A 280 -22.84 0.23 16.27
N ARG A 281 -22.77 1.33 15.52
CA ARG A 281 -21.77 1.50 14.45
C ARG A 281 -20.33 1.47 14.96
N GLY A 282 -20.08 2.06 16.14
CA GLY A 282 -18.79 1.94 16.82
C GLY A 282 -18.47 0.52 17.27
N HIS A 283 -19.47 -0.19 17.80
CA HIS A 283 -19.32 -1.56 18.28
C HIS A 283 -19.07 -2.56 17.15
N GLU A 284 -19.66 -2.37 15.96
CA GLU A 284 -19.38 -3.20 14.78
C GLU A 284 -17.92 -3.13 14.34
N LEU A 285 -17.28 -1.96 14.51
CA LEU A 285 -15.88 -1.74 14.16
C LEU A 285 -14.90 -2.17 15.26
N ALA A 286 -15.29 -2.02 16.53
CA ALA A 286 -14.48 -2.38 17.68
C ALA A 286 -15.32 -3.15 18.71
N PRO A 287 -15.55 -4.46 18.50
CA PRO A 287 -16.38 -5.27 19.38
C PRO A 287 -15.85 -5.34 20.82
N GLU A 288 -14.52 -5.22 20.99
CA GLU A 288 -13.84 -5.30 22.29
C GLU A 288 -13.82 -3.95 23.05
N HIS A 289 -14.40 -2.87 22.49
CA HIS A 289 -14.39 -1.55 23.12
C HIS A 289 -15.39 -1.46 24.28
N ALA A 290 -14.91 -1.72 25.50
CA ALA A 290 -15.72 -1.86 26.71
C ALA A 290 -16.69 -0.70 26.97
N GLU A 291 -16.28 0.56 26.75
CA GLU A 291 -17.17 1.71 27.02
C GLU A 291 -18.34 1.82 26.03
N LEU A 292 -18.13 1.46 24.76
CA LEU A 292 -19.16 1.50 23.72
C LEU A 292 -20.18 0.39 23.98
N GLN A 293 -19.70 -0.80 24.32
CA GLN A 293 -20.55 -1.92 24.71
C GLN A 293 -21.42 -1.55 25.93
N ALA A 294 -20.81 -1.00 26.99
CA ALA A 294 -21.55 -0.61 28.18
C ALA A 294 -22.57 0.52 27.91
N ALA A 295 -22.26 1.45 26.99
CA ALA A 295 -23.19 2.49 26.58
C ALA A 295 -24.38 1.92 25.79
N LEU A 296 -24.10 1.06 24.80
CA LEU A 296 -25.11 0.39 23.97
C LEU A 296 -26.07 -0.46 24.83
N GLU A 297 -25.53 -1.33 25.69
CA GLU A 297 -26.35 -2.19 26.56
C GLU A 297 -27.26 -1.39 27.50
N ARG A 298 -26.78 -0.26 28.03
CA ARG A 298 -27.61 0.62 28.88
C ARG A 298 -28.76 1.22 28.07
N ALA A 299 -28.46 1.68 26.86
CA ALA A 299 -29.42 2.36 26.01
C ALA A 299 -30.51 1.41 25.51
N GLU A 300 -30.14 0.20 25.08
CA GLU A 300 -31.09 -0.83 24.65
C GLU A 300 -32.03 -1.26 25.80
N ARG A 301 -31.52 -1.38 27.04
CA ARG A 301 -32.37 -1.65 28.22
C ARG A 301 -33.37 -0.52 28.50
N VAL A 302 -32.99 0.73 28.24
CA VAL A 302 -33.90 1.87 28.40
C VAL A 302 -34.96 1.87 27.31
N GLN A 303 -34.57 1.55 26.07
CA GLN A 303 -35.49 1.44 24.93
C GLN A 303 -36.54 0.36 25.16
N GLU A 304 -36.11 -0.86 25.55
CA GLU A 304 -37.00 -1.98 25.87
C GLU A 304 -38.02 -1.62 26.97
N ARG A 305 -37.57 -0.89 28.01
CA ARG A 305 -38.48 -0.39 29.06
C ARG A 305 -39.48 0.62 28.53
N LEU A 306 -39.06 1.57 27.70
CA LEU A 306 -39.95 2.57 27.11
C LEU A 306 -41.00 1.92 26.19
N GLU A 307 -40.62 0.92 25.40
CA GLU A 307 -41.53 0.14 24.57
C GLU A 307 -42.55 -0.62 25.43
N SER A 308 -42.09 -1.32 26.47
CA SER A 308 -42.99 -2.04 27.38
C SER A 308 -44.01 -1.13 28.08
N LEU A 309 -43.64 0.13 28.37
CA LEU A 309 -44.54 1.13 28.94
C LEU A 309 -45.53 1.66 27.92
N ARG A 310 -45.10 1.86 26.67
CA ARG A 310 -45.98 2.24 25.56
C ARG A 310 -47.04 1.17 25.31
N ASP A 311 -46.63 -0.11 25.26
CA ASP A 311 -47.54 -1.22 25.01
C ASP A 311 -48.57 -1.40 26.14
N ARG A 312 -48.14 -1.26 27.40
CA ARG A 312 -49.06 -1.29 28.56
C ARG A 312 -50.05 -0.13 28.54
N ASN A 313 -49.60 1.08 28.18
CA ASN A 313 -50.48 2.24 28.08
C ASN A 313 -51.45 2.13 26.88
N ALA A 314 -51.01 1.57 25.76
CA ALA A 314 -51.87 1.30 24.61
C ALA A 314 -52.95 0.25 24.94
N ALA A 315 -52.58 -0.82 25.66
CA ALA A 315 -53.51 -1.84 26.12
C ALA A 315 -54.51 -1.30 27.17
N ALA A 316 -54.08 -0.39 28.05
CA ALA A 316 -54.95 0.24 29.04
C ALA A 316 -55.93 1.28 28.43
N ASN A 317 -55.57 1.92 27.32
CA ASN A 317 -56.42 2.90 26.62
C ASN A 317 -57.40 2.25 25.60
N ALA A 318 -57.28 0.94 25.36
CA ALA A 318 -58.15 0.19 24.46
C ALA A 318 -59.30 -0.56 25.20
N GLN A 319 -59.36 -0.43 26.52
CA GLN A 319 -60.42 -0.93 27.41
C GLN A 319 -61.36 0.21 27.82
#